data_AF-A0ABD0RDG0-F1
#
_entry.id   AF-A0ABD0RDG0-F1
#
_cell.length_a   1.000
_cell.length_b   1.000
_cell.length_c   1.000
_cell.angle_alpha   90.00
_cell.angle_beta   90.00
_cell.angle_gamma   90.00
#
_symmetry.space_group_name_H-M   'P 1'
#
loop_
_entity.id
_entity.type
_entity.pdbx_description
1 polymer ?
#
loop_
_entity_poly.entity_id
_entity_poly.type
_entity_poly.pdbx_seq_one_letter_code
_entity_poly.pdbx_strand_id
1 'polypeptide(L)' 'FKVVGRLLPSAKNPAPPLYRMRIFAPNHVVAKSRFWYFVSQLRKMKKASGEIVYCGL' A
#
# COMPACT_ATOMS: atom_id res chain seq x y z
N PHE A 1 5.90 8.02 -8.56
CA PHE A 1 6.10 7.37 -7.26
C PHE A 1 5.93 5.87 -7.37
N LYS A 2 6.96 5.11 -7.00
CA LYS A 2 6.87 3.69 -6.66
C LYS A 2 6.40 3.57 -5.20
N VAL A 3 5.19 3.05 -5.00
CA VAL A 3 4.63 2.79 -3.67
C VAL A 3 4.53 1.28 -3.47
N VAL A 4 5.01 0.79 -2.33
CA VAL A 4 4.93 -0.61 -1.93
C VAL A 4 4.23 -0.71 -0.58
N GLY A 5 3.20 -1.53 -0.47
CA GLY A 5 2.51 -1.79 0.78
C GLY A 5 2.14 -3.26 0.96
N ARG A 6 1.84 -3.66 2.19
CA ARG A 6 1.40 -5.01 2.56
C ARG A 6 0.43 -4.97 3.74
N LEU A 7 -0.34 -6.03 3.91
CA LEU A 7 -1.13 -6.21 5.12
C LEU A 7 -0.21 -6.31 6.33
N LEU A 8 -0.72 -5.99 7.52
CA LEU A 8 0.03 -6.23 8.75
C LEU A 8 0.21 -7.75 8.94
N PRO A 9 1.41 -8.21 9.35
CA PRO A 9 1.61 -9.59 9.76
C PRO A 9 0.64 -10.01 10.87
N SER A 10 0.13 -11.23 10.80
CA SER A 10 -0.74 -11.81 11.83
C SER A 10 -0.37 -13.27 12.09
N ALA A 11 -0.83 -13.86 13.19
CA ALA A 11 -0.58 -15.27 13.50
C ALA A 11 -1.03 -16.22 12.36
N LYS A 12 -2.11 -15.87 11.64
CA LYS A 12 -2.62 -16.63 10.50
C LYS A 12 -1.83 -16.41 9.21
N ASN A 13 -1.22 -15.23 9.04
CA ASN A 13 -0.41 -14.90 7.88
C ASN A 13 0.81 -14.05 8.32
N PRO A 14 1.92 -14.70 8.69
CA PRO A 14 3.10 -14.01 9.20
C PRO A 14 3.88 -13.26 8.11
N ALA A 15 3.75 -13.67 6.85
CA ALA A 15 4.47 -13.08 5.72
C ALA A 15 3.49 -12.65 4.60
N PRO A 16 2.71 -11.58 4.81
CA PRO A 16 1.77 -11.11 3.80
C PRO A 16 2.49 -10.60 2.54
N PRO A 17 1.90 -10.79 1.35
CA PRO A 17 2.53 -10.40 0.10
C PRO A 17 2.68 -8.88 -0.02
N LEU A 18 3.76 -8.46 -0.70
CA LEU A 18 4.03 -7.07 -1.02
C LEU A 18 3.36 -6.68 -2.33
N TYR A 19 2.58 -5.59 -2.31
CA TYR A 19 1.97 -5.00 -3.48
C TYR A 19 2.71 -3.74 -3.90
N ARG A 20 3.26 -3.75 -5.12
CA ARG A 20 3.92 -2.60 -5.74
C ARG A 20 2.98 -1.91 -6.73
N MET A 21 2.88 -0.60 -6.65
CA MET A 21 2.09 0.21 -7.57
C MET A 21 2.87 1.44 -8.05
N ARG A 22 2.72 1.77 -9.34
CA ARG A 22 3.23 3.03 -9.92
C ARG A 22 2.13 4.07 -9.83
N ILE A 23 2.30 5.05 -8.96
CA ILE A 23 1.34 6.14 -8.71
C ILE A 23 1.88 7.44 -9.32
N PHE A 24 1.04 8.09 -10.12
CA PHE A 24 1.25 9.45 -10.60
C PHE A 24 0.57 10.43 -9.63
N ALA A 25 1.36 11.29 -9.01
CA ALA A 25 0.92 12.25 -8.00
C ALA A 25 1.92 13.41 -7.91
N PRO A 26 1.52 14.58 -7.40
CA PRO A 26 2.42 15.73 -7.24
C PRO A 26 3.41 15.59 -6.08
N ASN A 27 3.07 14.83 -5.03
CA ASN A 27 3.95 14.61 -3.88
C ASN A 27 3.69 13.24 -3.23
N HIS A 28 4.55 12.88 -2.27
CA HIS A 28 4.50 11.58 -1.59
C HIS A 28 3.24 11.40 -0.72
N VAL A 29 2.66 12.48 -0.18
CA VAL A 29 1.43 12.41 0.64
C VAL A 29 0.25 12.00 -0.21
N VAL A 30 0.07 12.66 -1.36
CA VAL A 30 -0.98 12.33 -2.33
C VAL A 30 -0.74 10.92 -2.91
N ALA A 31 0.52 10.53 -3.14
CA ALA A 31 0.85 9.19 -3.60
C ALA A 31 0.40 8.09 -2.63
N LYS A 32 0.64 8.26 -1.32
CA LYS A 32 0.16 7.34 -0.27
C LYS A 32 -1.36 7.25 -0.24
N SER A 33 -2.06 8.38 -0.36
CA SER A 33 -3.53 8.43 -0.38
C SER A 33 -4.11 7.67 -1.58
N ARG A 34 -3.59 7.93 -2.79
CA ARG A 34 -3.98 7.23 -4.01
C ARG A 34 -3.69 5.74 -3.94
N PHE A 35 -2.56 5.33 -3.37
CA PHE A 35 -2.27 3.91 -3.15
C PHE A 35 -3.37 3.23 -2.33
N TRP A 36 -3.78 3.83 -1.20
CA TRP A 36 -4.84 3.26 -0.36
C TRP A 36 -6.20 3.18 -1.07
N TYR A 37 -6.53 4.19 -1.87
CA TYR A 37 -7.74 4.18 -2.70
C TYR A 37 -7.74 2.96 -3.66
N PHE A 38 -6.70 2.80 -4.47
CA PHE A 38 -6.65 1.73 -5.47
C PHE A 38 -6.49 0.33 -4.85
N VAL A 39 -5.65 0.17 -3.82
CA VAL A 39 -5.43 -1.14 -3.19
C VAL A 39 -6.69 -1.65 -2.47
N SER A 40 -7.53 -0.74 -1.98
CA SER A 40 -8.81 -1.11 -1.37
C SER A 40 -9.78 -1.70 -2.40
N GLN A 41 -9.80 -1.17 -3.62
CA GLN A 41 -10.64 -1.67 -4.72
C GLN A 41 -10.12 -3.01 -5.27
N LEU A 42 -8.80 -3.15 -5.40
CA LEU A 42 -8.19 -4.33 -6.03
C LEU A 42 -8.02 -5.52 -5.07
N ARG A 43 -7.69 -5.26 -3.80
CA ARG A 43 -7.26 -6.29 -2.83
C ARG A 43 -8.05 -6.25 -1.52
N LYS A 44 -9.11 -5.45 -1.42
CA LYS A 44 -9.91 -5.26 -0.18
C LYS A 44 -9.05 -4.91 1.05
N MET A 45 -7.91 -4.27 0.80
CA MET A 45 -6.95 -3.89 1.82
C MET A 45 -7.23 -2.47 2.30
N LYS A 46 -7.30 -2.27 3.62
CA LYS A 46 -7.58 -0.96 4.22
C LYS A 46 -6.31 -0.39 4.87
N LYS A 47 -6.25 0.94 4.98
CA LYS A 47 -5.16 1.64 5.68
C LYS A 47 -4.99 1.19 7.13
N ALA A 48 -6.09 0.84 7.81
CA ALA A 48 -6.05 0.38 9.19
C ALA A 48 -5.46 -1.04 9.34
N SER A 49 -5.57 -1.89 8.32
CA SER A 49 -5.12 -3.29 8.36
C SER A 49 -3.81 -3.53 7.61
N GLY A 50 -3.12 -2.47 7.17
CA GLY A 50 -1.92 -2.58 6.38
C GLY A 50 -0.97 -1.40 6.56
N GLU A 51 0.21 -1.56 6.00
CA GLU A 51 1.29 -0.58 6.07
C GLU A 51 1.89 -0.31 4.69
N ILE A 52 2.45 0.90 4.52
CA ILE A 52 3.26 1.25 3.35
C ILE A 52 4.72 1.03 3.76
N VAL A 53 5.37 0.08 3.09
CA VAL A 53 6.78 -0.29 3.34
C VAL A 53 7.73 0.68 2.63
N TYR A 54 7.34 1.18 1.45
CA TYR A 54 8.15 2.11 0.68
C TYR A 54 7.29 3.10 -0.10
N CYS A 55 7.71 4.36 -0.14
CA CYS A 55 7.16 5.39 -1.01
C CYS A 55 8.29 6.31 -1.47
N GLY A 56 8.69 6.16 -2.74
CA GLY A 56 9.73 6.96 -3.37
C GLY A 56 9.43 7.18 -4.85
N LEU A 57 10.25 7.95 -5.55
CA LEU A 57 10.09 8.14 -6.99
C LEU A 57 10.39 6.86 -7.76
#